data_AF-A0A5C2RZS4-F1
#
_entry.id   AF-A0A5C2RZS4-F1
#
_cell.length_a   1.000
_cell.length_b   1.000
_cell.length_c   1.000
_cell.angle_alpha   90.00
_cell.angle_beta   90.00
_cell.angle_gamma   90.00
#
_symmetry.space_group_name_H-M   'P 1'
#
loop_
_entity.id
_entity.type
_entity.pdbx_description
1 polymer ?
#
loop_
_entity_poly.entity_id
_entity_poly.type
_entity_poly.pdbx_seq_one_letter_code
_entity_poly.pdbx_strand_id
1 'polypeptide(L)'
;MKSFTSFIALAVFATSTLGFPVAHGPASVNVTARASSGKRGLSFNDATLTKDFNSGQVSFAYNWDSAFQGNLPAGVNYFPMLWSAAPEHSNQWEANANAAIAAGSTHLLFINEPDLATQSNTSPADAAKQWMQFMQPFHGKATLVSPAITNGAPPAMGTGWMDQFLSECDKLGCSVDAIAAHVYDSATNAAYYQNYITELGTKYNRPVLITEFGASGSVEQQQAFLQTMVPFLDGLASVSHYAWFMTAVGNLVNADGSLTPLGQTYVSA
;
A
#
# COMPACT_ATOMS: atom_id res chain seq x y z
N MET A 1 73.50 48.29 -44.95
CA MET A 1 72.17 48.79 -44.54
C MET A 1 71.49 47.66 -43.79
N LYS A 2 71.09 47.93 -42.54
CA LYS A 2 70.51 47.02 -41.52
C LYS A 2 71.49 46.01 -40.90
N SER A 3 71.59 46.06 -39.57
CA SER A 3 72.57 45.36 -38.73
C SER A 3 71.91 44.91 -37.42
N PHE A 4 72.16 43.63 -37.09
CA PHE A 4 72.40 43.01 -35.76
C PHE A 4 71.23 42.98 -34.75
N THR A 5 71.11 42.09 -33.75
CA THR A 5 71.62 40.74 -33.39
C THR A 5 70.79 40.32 -32.15
N SER A 6 70.73 39.01 -31.90
CA SER A 6 70.04 38.28 -30.82
C SER A 6 70.34 38.73 -29.37
N PHE A 7 69.39 38.45 -28.46
CA PHE A 7 69.60 38.36 -27.01
C PHE A 7 68.89 37.15 -26.38
N ILE A 8 69.57 36.50 -25.44
CA ILE A 8 69.11 35.44 -24.53
C ILE A 8 68.70 36.10 -23.21
N ALA A 9 67.63 35.63 -22.55
CA ALA A 9 67.28 36.03 -21.18
C ALA A 9 66.96 34.83 -20.28
N LEU A 10 67.46 34.93 -19.05
CA LEU A 10 67.58 33.95 -17.98
C LEU A 10 66.29 33.88 -17.13
N ALA A 11 65.90 32.68 -16.67
CA ALA A 11 64.77 32.47 -15.77
C ALA A 11 65.18 32.61 -14.29
N VAL A 12 64.30 33.21 -13.47
CA VAL A 12 64.41 33.29 -12.01
C VAL A 12 63.21 32.57 -11.38
N PHE A 13 63.47 31.73 -10.38
CA PHE A 13 62.47 30.99 -9.61
C PHE A 13 61.82 31.86 -8.53
N ALA A 14 60.50 31.72 -8.35
CA ALA A 14 59.76 32.18 -7.18
C ALA A 14 59.02 31.00 -6.54
N THR A 15 59.15 30.85 -5.23
CA THR A 15 58.55 29.81 -4.39
C THR A 15 57.09 30.14 -4.07
N SER A 16 56.19 29.16 -4.22
CA SER A 16 54.81 29.23 -3.72
C SER A 16 54.57 28.07 -2.74
N THR A 17 53.97 28.40 -1.60
CA THR A 17 53.65 27.47 -0.51
C THR A 17 52.42 26.63 -0.87
N LEU A 18 52.57 25.30 -0.85
CA LEU A 18 51.47 24.35 -1.00
C LEU A 18 50.65 24.26 0.30
N GLY A 19 49.37 24.63 0.24
CA GLY A 19 48.39 24.31 1.28
C GLY A 19 47.80 22.93 1.03
N PHE A 20 47.85 22.04 2.02
CA PHE A 20 47.19 20.74 1.96
C PHE A 20 45.67 20.89 2.17
N PRO A 21 44.81 20.20 1.41
CA PRO A 21 43.38 20.18 1.68
C PRO A 21 43.12 19.33 2.93
N VAL A 22 42.31 19.85 3.84
CA VAL A 22 41.81 19.13 5.02
C VAL A 22 40.79 18.09 4.54
N ALA A 23 41.09 16.81 4.77
CA ALA A 23 40.17 15.71 4.51
C ALA A 23 38.90 15.88 5.38
N HIS A 24 37.77 16.16 4.74
CA HIS A 24 36.46 16.10 5.38
C HIS A 24 36.05 14.63 5.44
N GLY A 25 35.94 14.07 6.66
CA GLY A 25 35.44 12.72 6.87
C GLY A 25 34.01 12.55 6.33
N PRO A 26 33.58 11.32 6.04
CA PRO A 26 32.22 11.08 5.54
C PRO A 26 31.21 11.54 6.59
N ALA A 27 30.29 12.41 6.17
CA ALA A 27 29.17 12.82 7.00
C ALA A 27 28.34 11.59 7.35
N SER A 28 28.16 11.34 8.64
CA SER A 28 27.21 10.33 9.14
C SER A 28 25.81 10.75 8.70
N VAL A 29 25.24 10.03 7.73
CA VAL A 29 23.84 10.16 7.36
C VAL A 29 23.03 9.59 8.52
N ASN A 30 22.52 10.48 9.38
CA ASN A 30 21.49 10.10 10.34
C ASN A 30 20.24 9.77 9.52
N VAL A 31 20.00 8.48 9.30
CA VAL A 31 18.71 7.98 8.81
C VAL A 31 17.71 8.19 9.95
N THR A 32 17.13 9.37 10.04
CA THR A 32 15.92 9.56 10.84
C THR A 32 14.85 8.69 10.20
N ALA A 33 14.35 7.69 10.94
CA ALA A 33 13.22 6.88 10.52
C ALA A 33 12.09 7.82 10.05
N ARG A 34 11.68 7.69 8.79
CA ARG A 34 10.59 8.48 8.23
C ARG A 34 9.33 8.10 8.98
N ALA A 35 8.67 9.06 9.62
CA ALA A 35 7.38 8.81 10.24
C ALA A 35 6.41 8.30 9.18
N SER A 36 5.66 7.23 9.49
CA SER A 36 4.65 6.67 8.59
C SER A 36 3.69 7.78 8.15
N SER A 37 3.35 7.80 6.86
CA SER A 37 2.35 8.72 6.30
C SER A 37 0.95 8.50 6.88
N GLY A 38 0.77 7.45 7.69
CA GLY A 38 -0.52 7.00 8.20
C GLY A 38 -1.31 6.18 7.17
N LYS A 39 -0.72 5.83 6.01
CA LYS A 39 -1.37 5.04 4.96
C LYS A 39 -1.06 3.55 5.01
N ARG A 40 0.00 3.15 5.71
CA ARG A 40 0.49 1.77 5.75
C ARG A 40 -0.33 0.92 6.72
N GLY A 41 -0.70 -0.29 6.33
CA GLY A 41 -1.44 -1.21 7.19
C GLY A 41 -0.94 -2.64 7.18
N LEU A 42 -1.65 -3.48 7.93
CA LEU A 42 -1.37 -4.90 8.07
C LEU A 42 -2.56 -5.72 7.54
N SER A 43 -2.31 -6.57 6.55
CA SER A 43 -3.18 -7.72 6.26
C SER A 43 -2.72 -8.88 7.15
N PHE A 44 -3.62 -9.57 7.84
CA PHE A 44 -3.26 -10.64 8.79
C PHE A 44 -4.33 -11.72 8.88
N ASN A 45 -3.98 -12.91 9.37
CA ASN A 45 -4.97 -13.93 9.77
C ASN A 45 -5.01 -14.11 11.30
N ASP A 46 -3.84 -14.03 11.93
CA ASP A 46 -3.67 -14.16 13.38
C ASP A 46 -3.20 -12.82 13.96
N ALA A 47 -4.02 -12.19 14.80
CA ALA A 47 -3.71 -10.90 15.39
C ALA A 47 -2.46 -10.95 16.29
N THR A 48 -2.09 -12.12 16.84
CA THR A 48 -0.90 -12.26 17.69
C THR A 48 0.39 -12.00 16.91
N LEU A 49 0.37 -12.15 15.59
CA LEU A 49 1.47 -11.84 14.68
C LEU A 49 1.64 -10.34 14.42
N THR A 50 0.72 -9.49 14.90
CA THR A 50 0.78 -8.04 14.71
C THR A 50 1.42 -7.29 15.89
N LYS A 51 1.73 -7.98 17.00
CA LYS A 51 2.10 -7.36 18.29
C LYS A 51 3.37 -6.49 18.27
N ASP A 52 4.31 -6.78 17.38
CA ASP A 52 5.61 -6.08 17.33
C ASP A 52 5.61 -4.90 16.33
N PHE A 53 4.46 -4.59 15.73
CA PHE A 53 4.22 -3.35 15.00
C PHE A 53 3.68 -2.27 15.95
N ASN A 54 3.77 -1.00 15.56
CA ASN A 54 3.19 0.11 16.32
C ASN A 54 2.55 1.19 15.43
N SER A 55 1.79 2.10 16.05
CA SER A 55 1.04 3.17 15.37
C SER A 55 1.91 4.18 14.63
N GLY A 56 3.21 4.27 14.93
CA GLY A 56 4.16 5.08 14.17
C GLY A 56 4.62 4.43 12.86
N GLN A 57 4.35 3.12 12.68
CA GLN A 57 4.71 2.33 11.51
C GLN A 57 3.48 2.03 10.64
N VAL A 58 2.36 1.66 11.27
CA VAL A 58 1.12 1.26 10.60
C VAL A 58 -0.08 1.90 11.28
N SER A 59 -1.13 2.22 10.53
CA SER A 59 -2.32 2.94 11.04
C SER A 59 -3.59 2.09 11.04
N PHE A 60 -3.63 1.04 10.22
CA PHE A 60 -4.80 0.18 10.10
C PHE A 60 -4.41 -1.30 9.92
N ALA A 61 -5.38 -2.18 10.15
CA ALA A 61 -5.25 -3.60 9.86
C ALA A 61 -6.59 -4.19 9.39
N TYR A 62 -6.53 -5.26 8.61
CA TYR A 62 -7.69 -6.06 8.22
C TYR A 62 -7.30 -7.54 8.06
N ASN A 63 -8.28 -8.45 8.10
CA ASN A 63 -8.05 -9.90 8.09
C ASN A 63 -9.04 -10.68 7.20
N TRP A 64 -9.58 -10.03 6.16
CA TRP A 64 -10.59 -10.63 5.27
C TRP A 64 -11.89 -11.06 5.97
N ASP A 65 -12.15 -10.56 7.18
CA ASP A 65 -13.38 -10.82 7.93
C ASP A 65 -13.96 -9.50 8.44
N SER A 66 -15.19 -9.57 8.91
CA SER A 66 -15.95 -8.51 9.57
C SER A 66 -15.52 -8.30 11.03
N ALA A 67 -14.83 -9.28 11.63
CA ALA A 67 -14.29 -9.22 12.98
C ALA A 67 -12.97 -10.00 13.10
N PHE A 68 -12.23 -9.75 14.17
CA PHE A 68 -11.00 -10.47 14.50
C PHE A 68 -10.99 -10.86 15.98
N GLN A 69 -10.13 -11.82 16.34
CA GLN A 69 -9.90 -12.23 17.73
C GLN A 69 -8.52 -11.77 18.18
N GLY A 70 -8.38 -11.46 19.48
CA GLY A 70 -7.14 -10.96 20.06
C GLY A 70 -7.09 -9.43 20.10
N ASN A 71 -5.88 -8.86 20.06
CA ASN A 71 -5.67 -7.42 20.13
C ASN A 71 -4.77 -6.97 18.98
N LEU A 72 -5.05 -5.80 18.44
CA LEU A 72 -4.15 -5.08 17.54
C LEU A 72 -3.22 -4.15 18.34
N PRO A 73 -2.11 -3.70 17.76
CA PRO A 73 -1.29 -2.67 18.38
C PRO A 73 -2.11 -1.43 18.69
N ALA A 74 -1.82 -0.79 19.83
CA ALA A 74 -2.53 0.41 20.24
C ALA A 74 -2.45 1.51 19.15
N GLY A 75 -3.60 2.09 18.81
CA GLY A 75 -3.72 3.12 17.77
C GLY A 75 -3.86 2.60 16.34
N VAL A 76 -3.84 1.28 16.12
CA VAL A 76 -4.13 0.67 14.81
C VAL A 76 -5.62 0.40 14.70
N ASN A 77 -6.27 1.00 13.69
CA ASN A 77 -7.69 0.84 13.43
C ASN A 77 -7.98 -0.45 12.65
N TYR A 78 -8.98 -1.20 13.07
CA TYR A 78 -9.44 -2.35 12.30
C TYR A 78 -10.43 -1.93 11.21
N PHE A 79 -10.18 -2.34 9.96
CA PHE A 79 -11.09 -2.12 8.83
C PHE A 79 -11.82 -3.44 8.54
N PRO A 80 -13.09 -3.61 8.98
CA PRO A 80 -13.84 -4.84 8.74
C PRO A 80 -14.16 -5.01 7.26
N MET A 81 -14.19 -6.26 6.81
CA MET A 81 -14.54 -6.65 5.45
C MET A 81 -15.78 -7.54 5.41
N LEU A 82 -16.73 -7.20 4.55
CA LEU A 82 -17.70 -8.17 4.08
C LEU A 82 -17.07 -8.96 2.93
N TRP A 83 -16.52 -10.14 3.20
CA TRP A 83 -15.75 -10.90 2.21
C TRP A 83 -16.58 -11.36 1.01
N SER A 84 -17.81 -11.82 1.25
CA SER A 84 -18.81 -12.11 0.22
C SER A 84 -20.22 -11.95 0.78
N ALA A 85 -21.25 -11.97 -0.07
CA ALA A 85 -22.65 -12.01 0.37
C ALA A 85 -23.12 -13.39 0.85
N ALA A 86 -22.22 -14.39 0.93
CA ALA A 86 -22.58 -15.70 1.46
C ALA A 86 -22.99 -15.59 2.96
N PRO A 87 -23.94 -16.40 3.45
CA PRO A 87 -24.46 -16.28 4.83
C PRO A 87 -23.39 -16.31 5.92
N GLU A 88 -22.32 -17.08 5.72
CA GLU A 88 -21.18 -17.20 6.64
C GLU A 88 -20.41 -15.89 6.85
N HIS A 89 -20.52 -14.92 5.94
CA HIS A 89 -19.92 -13.59 6.06
C HIS A 89 -20.98 -12.51 6.33
N SER A 90 -22.15 -12.63 5.69
CA SER A 90 -23.18 -11.59 5.67
C SER A 90 -24.09 -11.58 6.89
N ASN A 91 -24.31 -12.71 7.56
CA ASN A 91 -25.25 -12.80 8.70
C ASN A 91 -24.83 -11.90 9.88
N GLN A 92 -23.53 -11.80 10.15
CA GLN A 92 -22.96 -10.99 11.22
C GLN A 92 -22.55 -9.59 10.79
N TRP A 93 -22.57 -9.30 9.48
CA TRP A 93 -21.98 -8.09 8.91
C TRP A 93 -22.51 -6.82 9.56
N GLU A 94 -23.83 -6.65 9.65
CA GLU A 94 -24.41 -5.41 10.16
C GLU A 94 -24.01 -5.15 11.61
N ALA A 95 -24.07 -6.17 12.46
CA ALA A 95 -23.67 -6.06 13.86
C ALA A 95 -22.18 -5.75 14.00
N ASN A 96 -21.33 -6.45 13.25
CA ASN A 96 -19.89 -6.28 13.31
C ASN A 96 -19.42 -4.93 12.75
N ALA A 97 -20.00 -4.47 11.64
CA ALA A 97 -19.69 -3.15 11.06
C ALA A 97 -20.09 -2.02 12.02
N ASN A 98 -21.28 -2.08 12.64
CA ASN A 98 -21.67 -1.09 13.66
C ASN A 98 -20.74 -1.12 14.88
N ALA A 99 -20.35 -2.31 15.36
CA ALA A 99 -19.42 -2.45 16.48
C ALA A 99 -18.03 -1.89 16.13
N ALA A 100 -17.52 -2.16 14.93
CA ALA A 100 -16.24 -1.65 14.45
C ALA A 100 -16.27 -0.11 14.34
N ILE A 101 -17.33 0.47 13.77
CA ILE A 101 -17.50 1.94 13.71
C ILE A 101 -17.54 2.54 15.11
N ALA A 102 -18.28 1.94 16.04
CA ALA A 102 -18.34 2.40 17.43
C ALA A 102 -16.97 2.30 18.13
N ALA A 103 -16.13 1.34 17.73
CA ALA A 103 -14.75 1.19 18.20
C ALA A 103 -13.73 2.10 17.47
N GLY A 104 -14.18 2.95 16.53
CA GLY A 104 -13.33 3.92 15.83
C GLY A 104 -12.91 3.53 14.41
N SER A 105 -13.45 2.44 13.86
CA SER A 105 -13.22 2.09 12.46
C SER A 105 -13.75 3.18 11.53
N THR A 106 -12.92 3.57 10.56
CA THR A 106 -13.21 4.65 9.62
C THR A 106 -13.55 4.15 8.22
N HIS A 107 -13.32 2.86 7.93
CA HIS A 107 -13.51 2.27 6.62
C HIS A 107 -14.24 0.94 6.74
N LEU A 108 -15.14 0.65 5.81
CA LEU A 108 -15.74 -0.66 5.62
C LEU A 108 -15.33 -1.20 4.25
N LEU A 109 -14.72 -2.38 4.22
CA LEU A 109 -14.27 -3.04 3.00
C LEU A 109 -15.38 -3.95 2.45
N PHE A 110 -15.54 -3.95 1.14
CA PHE A 110 -16.52 -4.81 0.46
C PHE A 110 -15.83 -5.93 -0.33
N ILE A 111 -16.64 -6.85 -0.83
CA ILE A 111 -16.30 -8.21 -1.30
C ILE A 111 -14.92 -8.39 -1.95
N ASN A 112 -14.28 -9.50 -1.61
CA ASN A 112 -12.90 -9.83 -1.98
C ASN A 112 -12.82 -10.50 -3.35
N GLU A 113 -12.09 -9.90 -4.29
CA GLU A 113 -11.81 -10.43 -5.63
C GLU A 113 -13.05 -11.04 -6.30
N PRO A 114 -14.16 -10.29 -6.43
CA PRO A 114 -15.38 -10.79 -7.04
C PRO A 114 -15.19 -11.16 -8.52
N ASP A 115 -14.14 -10.64 -9.14
CA ASP A 115 -13.72 -10.93 -10.49
C ASP A 115 -12.93 -12.24 -10.64
N LEU A 116 -12.60 -12.92 -9.53
CA LEU A 116 -11.88 -14.19 -9.55
C LEU A 116 -12.79 -15.35 -9.08
N ALA A 117 -12.90 -16.39 -9.91
CA ALA A 117 -13.82 -17.51 -9.69
C ALA A 117 -13.57 -18.31 -8.40
N THR A 118 -12.35 -18.29 -7.89
CA THR A 118 -11.94 -19.00 -6.66
C THR A 118 -12.11 -18.17 -5.39
N GLN A 119 -12.63 -16.95 -5.50
CA GLN A 119 -12.79 -16.00 -4.41
C GLN A 119 -14.29 -15.72 -4.19
N SER A 120 -14.71 -14.47 -3.96
CA SER A 120 -16.13 -14.17 -3.79
C SER A 120 -16.96 -14.36 -5.06
N ASN A 121 -16.33 -14.44 -6.25
CA ASN A 121 -16.92 -14.84 -7.54
C ASN A 121 -18.34 -14.29 -7.76
N THR A 122 -18.44 -12.97 -7.86
CA THR A 122 -19.73 -12.26 -7.91
C THR A 122 -19.80 -11.39 -9.16
N SER A 123 -20.94 -11.44 -9.87
CA SER A 123 -21.15 -10.59 -11.04
C SER A 123 -21.23 -9.10 -10.65
N PRO A 124 -20.85 -8.15 -11.52
CA PRO A 124 -20.95 -6.73 -11.20
C PRO A 124 -22.37 -6.28 -10.80
N ALA A 125 -23.40 -6.82 -11.48
CA ALA A 125 -24.80 -6.48 -11.20
C ALA A 125 -25.29 -7.03 -9.86
N ASP A 126 -24.86 -8.23 -9.47
CA ASP A 126 -25.21 -8.78 -8.18
C ASP A 126 -24.43 -8.10 -7.05
N ALA A 127 -23.16 -7.78 -7.27
CA ALA A 127 -22.36 -6.98 -6.33
C ALA A 127 -23.00 -5.61 -6.07
N ALA A 128 -23.54 -4.93 -7.08
CA ALA A 128 -24.24 -3.65 -6.91
C ALA A 128 -25.54 -3.80 -6.08
N LYS A 129 -26.31 -4.88 -6.26
CA LYS A 129 -27.49 -5.16 -5.41
C LYS A 129 -27.07 -5.47 -3.97
N GLN A 130 -26.03 -6.28 -3.80
CA GLN A 130 -25.46 -6.61 -2.49
C GLN A 130 -24.89 -5.36 -1.80
N TRP A 131 -24.29 -4.43 -2.55
CA TRP A 131 -23.86 -3.13 -2.04
C TRP A 131 -25.03 -2.37 -1.41
N MET A 132 -26.15 -2.26 -2.13
CA MET A 132 -27.34 -1.58 -1.63
C MET A 132 -27.89 -2.22 -0.36
N GLN A 133 -27.78 -3.55 -0.24
CA GLN A 133 -28.22 -4.28 0.93
C GLN A 133 -27.28 -4.12 2.13
N PHE A 134 -25.97 -4.27 1.92
CA PHE A 134 -25.00 -4.48 3.00
C PHE A 134 -24.08 -3.28 3.26
N MET A 135 -23.76 -2.47 2.25
CA MET A 135 -22.83 -1.35 2.39
C MET A 135 -23.54 -0.01 2.50
N GLN A 136 -24.53 0.23 1.64
CA GLN A 136 -25.26 1.50 1.57
C GLN A 136 -25.86 1.98 2.92
N PRO A 137 -26.35 1.11 3.84
CA PRO A 137 -26.84 1.54 5.16
C PRO A 137 -25.78 2.23 6.05
N PHE A 138 -24.50 2.12 5.69
CA PHE A 138 -23.37 2.73 6.40
C PHE A 138 -22.86 4.02 5.75
N HIS A 139 -23.44 4.45 4.63
CA HIS A 139 -23.04 5.69 3.96
C HIS A 139 -23.16 6.89 4.93
N GLY A 140 -22.12 7.71 4.99
CA GLY A 140 -22.00 8.83 5.92
C GLY A 140 -21.60 8.46 7.35
N LYS A 141 -21.44 7.18 7.67
CA LYS A 141 -20.92 6.70 8.98
C LYS A 141 -19.46 6.26 8.91
N ALA A 142 -19.02 5.79 7.75
CA ALA A 142 -17.64 5.38 7.45
C ALA A 142 -17.39 5.55 5.95
N THR A 143 -16.11 5.54 5.54
CA THR A 143 -15.72 5.44 4.12
C THR A 143 -16.11 4.05 3.61
N LEU A 144 -16.99 3.99 2.62
CA LEU A 144 -17.38 2.75 1.97
C LEU A 144 -16.44 2.44 0.81
N VAL A 145 -15.67 1.38 0.96
CA VAL A 145 -14.66 0.97 -0.01
C VAL A 145 -15.27 -0.05 -0.98
N SER A 146 -15.04 0.15 -2.28
CA SER A 146 -15.53 -0.72 -3.37
C SER A 146 -15.14 -2.19 -3.15
N PRO A 147 -15.69 -3.13 -3.96
CA PRO A 147 -15.10 -4.46 -4.08
C PRO A 147 -13.59 -4.37 -4.37
N ALA A 148 -12.81 -5.29 -3.82
CA ALA A 148 -11.36 -5.34 -4.06
C ALA A 148 -11.08 -6.21 -5.30
N ILE A 149 -10.82 -5.59 -6.44
CA ILE A 149 -10.56 -6.29 -7.71
C ILE A 149 -9.12 -6.81 -7.82
N THR A 150 -8.91 -7.89 -8.57
CA THR A 150 -7.55 -8.33 -8.94
C THR A 150 -6.87 -7.38 -9.94
N ASN A 151 -5.57 -7.57 -10.21
CA ASN A 151 -4.90 -6.95 -11.37
C ASN A 151 -5.09 -7.74 -12.68
N GLY A 152 -6.14 -8.57 -12.77
CA GLY A 152 -6.52 -9.31 -13.97
C GLY A 152 -6.95 -8.41 -15.14
N ALA A 153 -6.88 -8.95 -16.36
CA ALA A 153 -7.12 -8.17 -17.57
C ALA A 153 -8.62 -7.90 -17.83
N PRO A 154 -9.00 -6.69 -18.29
CA PRO A 154 -10.36 -6.39 -18.71
C PRO A 154 -10.77 -7.18 -19.98
N PRO A 155 -12.07 -7.29 -20.29
CA PRO A 155 -13.20 -6.70 -19.56
C PRO A 155 -13.72 -7.55 -18.39
N ALA A 156 -13.36 -8.82 -18.31
CA ALA A 156 -13.94 -9.74 -17.33
C ALA A 156 -13.39 -9.56 -15.92
N MET A 157 -12.15 -9.09 -15.79
CA MET A 157 -11.45 -8.92 -14.52
C MET A 157 -10.91 -7.52 -14.31
N GLY A 158 -10.42 -7.26 -13.10
CA GLY A 158 -9.75 -6.04 -12.73
C GLY A 158 -10.61 -4.81 -13.00
N THR A 159 -10.00 -3.81 -13.61
CA THR A 159 -10.68 -2.53 -13.88
C THR A 159 -11.90 -2.68 -14.79
N GLY A 160 -11.94 -3.71 -15.65
CA GLY A 160 -13.11 -3.99 -16.49
C GLY A 160 -14.32 -4.46 -15.68
N TRP A 161 -14.09 -5.25 -14.63
CA TRP A 161 -15.13 -5.65 -13.69
C TRP A 161 -15.58 -4.46 -12.84
N MET A 162 -14.63 -3.66 -12.33
CA MET A 162 -14.93 -2.46 -11.53
C MET A 162 -15.77 -1.43 -12.30
N ASP A 163 -15.45 -1.20 -13.58
CA ASP A 163 -16.21 -0.27 -14.43
C ASP A 163 -17.67 -0.70 -14.58
N GLN A 164 -17.91 -2.01 -14.76
CA GLN A 164 -19.25 -2.58 -14.84
C GLN A 164 -19.98 -2.44 -13.50
N PHE A 165 -19.30 -2.71 -12.38
CA PHE A 165 -19.89 -2.57 -11.05
C PHE A 165 -20.31 -1.13 -10.77
N LEU A 166 -19.43 -0.16 -11.05
CA LEU A 166 -19.75 1.26 -10.88
C LEU A 166 -20.90 1.69 -11.78
N SER A 167 -20.97 1.21 -13.02
CA SER A 167 -22.09 1.45 -13.94
C SER A 167 -23.42 0.90 -13.41
N GLU A 168 -23.43 -0.31 -12.84
CA GLU A 168 -24.63 -0.85 -12.19
C GLU A 168 -24.97 -0.07 -10.91
N CYS A 169 -23.95 0.39 -10.18
CA CYS A 169 -24.13 1.20 -8.99
C CYS A 169 -24.72 2.58 -9.28
N ASP A 170 -24.33 3.22 -10.39
CA ASP A 170 -24.92 4.49 -10.84
C ASP A 170 -26.43 4.33 -11.11
N LYS A 171 -26.86 3.17 -11.62
CA LYS A 171 -28.29 2.87 -11.85
C LYS A 171 -29.06 2.66 -10.54
N LEU A 172 -28.41 2.10 -9.51
CA LEU A 172 -29.03 1.79 -8.22
C LEU A 172 -28.91 2.93 -7.20
N GLY A 173 -28.08 3.94 -7.47
CA GLY A 173 -27.81 5.04 -6.54
C GLY A 173 -26.85 4.67 -5.41
N CYS A 174 -25.87 3.79 -5.66
CA CYS A 174 -24.83 3.47 -4.68
C CYS A 174 -23.99 4.72 -4.33
N SER A 175 -23.49 4.77 -3.10
CA SER A 175 -22.47 5.71 -2.66
C SER A 175 -21.18 4.97 -2.36
N VAL A 176 -20.21 5.03 -3.28
CA VAL A 176 -18.90 4.35 -3.17
C VAL A 176 -17.81 5.41 -3.01
N ASP A 177 -17.22 5.50 -1.82
CA ASP A 177 -16.31 6.59 -1.45
C ASP A 177 -14.87 6.37 -1.93
N ALA A 178 -14.42 5.11 -1.96
CA ALA A 178 -13.06 4.75 -2.33
C ALA A 178 -12.99 3.47 -3.17
N ILE A 179 -11.90 3.29 -3.91
CA ILE A 179 -11.65 2.13 -4.77
C ILE A 179 -10.64 1.20 -4.10
N ALA A 180 -10.98 -0.08 -3.94
CA ALA A 180 -10.05 -1.13 -3.56
C ALA A 180 -9.53 -1.89 -4.78
N ALA A 181 -8.24 -2.24 -4.75
CA ALA A 181 -7.63 -3.09 -5.74
C ALA A 181 -6.46 -3.88 -5.16
N HIS A 182 -6.17 -5.02 -5.77
CA HIS A 182 -5.03 -5.87 -5.50
C HIS A 182 -4.05 -5.83 -6.67
N VAL A 183 -2.75 -5.97 -6.38
CA VAL A 183 -1.75 -6.07 -7.44
C VAL A 183 -0.61 -7.03 -7.08
N TYR A 184 -0.39 -7.99 -7.97
CA TYR A 184 0.64 -9.01 -7.85
C TYR A 184 1.42 -9.19 -9.16
N ASP A 185 2.75 -9.23 -9.06
CA ASP A 185 3.71 -9.46 -10.15
C ASP A 185 5.10 -9.80 -9.56
N SER A 186 6.15 -9.84 -10.36
CA SER A 186 7.55 -9.89 -9.94
C SER A 186 7.98 -8.64 -9.18
N ALA A 187 8.81 -8.81 -8.16
CA ALA A 187 9.47 -7.74 -7.41
C ALA A 187 10.39 -6.88 -8.30
N THR A 188 10.78 -7.38 -9.47
CA THR A 188 11.56 -6.61 -10.46
C THR A 188 10.69 -5.69 -11.33
N ASN A 189 9.35 -5.74 -11.21
CA ASN A 189 8.43 -5.00 -12.06
C ASN A 189 7.83 -3.77 -11.38
N ALA A 190 8.57 -3.05 -10.53
CA ALA A 190 8.06 -1.89 -9.77
C ALA A 190 7.37 -0.84 -10.65
N ALA A 191 7.84 -0.61 -11.88
CA ALA A 191 7.23 0.32 -12.83
C ALA A 191 5.78 -0.06 -13.19
N TYR A 192 5.48 -1.35 -13.33
CA TYR A 192 4.11 -1.81 -13.57
C TYR A 192 3.18 -1.47 -12.41
N TYR A 193 3.61 -1.74 -11.16
CA TYR A 193 2.82 -1.39 -9.98
C TYR A 193 2.57 0.11 -9.90
N GLN A 194 3.60 0.92 -10.10
CA GLN A 194 3.49 2.38 -10.05
C GLN A 194 2.52 2.91 -11.09
N ASN A 195 2.59 2.40 -12.32
CA ASN A 195 1.67 2.78 -13.39
C ASN A 195 0.23 2.34 -13.08
N TYR A 196 0.03 1.06 -12.75
CA TYR A 196 -1.29 0.51 -12.44
C TYR A 196 -1.99 1.29 -11.31
N ILE A 197 -1.29 1.56 -10.21
CA ILE A 197 -1.86 2.25 -9.04
C ILE A 197 -2.14 3.74 -9.35
N THR A 198 -1.26 4.39 -10.13
CA THR A 198 -1.48 5.77 -10.58
C THR A 198 -2.69 5.86 -11.52
N GLU A 199 -2.86 4.88 -12.41
CA GLU A 199 -3.99 4.80 -13.34
C GLU A 199 -5.31 4.57 -12.62
N LEU A 200 -5.36 3.74 -11.56
CA LEU A 200 -6.56 3.59 -10.73
C LEU A 200 -7.03 4.94 -10.16
N GLY A 201 -6.11 5.71 -9.58
CA GLY A 201 -6.41 7.02 -9.01
C GLY A 201 -6.89 8.01 -10.06
N THR A 202 -6.24 8.02 -11.23
CA THR A 202 -6.59 8.92 -12.34
C THR A 202 -7.95 8.55 -12.96
N LYS A 203 -8.19 7.26 -13.17
CA LYS A 203 -9.40 6.74 -13.84
C LYS A 203 -10.65 6.96 -13.01
N TYR A 204 -10.62 6.61 -11.73
CA TYR A 204 -11.81 6.64 -10.88
C TYR A 204 -11.99 7.97 -10.15
N ASN A 205 -10.95 8.81 -10.07
CA ASN A 205 -10.97 10.10 -9.38
C ASN A 205 -11.55 9.99 -7.96
N ARG A 206 -11.13 8.95 -7.25
CA ARG A 206 -11.50 8.62 -5.87
C ARG A 206 -10.25 8.15 -5.12
N PRO A 207 -10.21 8.25 -3.79
CA PRO A 207 -9.18 7.62 -2.99
C PRO A 207 -9.05 6.13 -3.33
N VAL A 208 -7.82 5.65 -3.44
CA VAL A 208 -7.50 4.24 -3.72
C VAL A 208 -6.96 3.59 -2.45
N LEU A 209 -7.45 2.39 -2.15
CA LEU A 209 -6.91 1.50 -1.14
C LEU A 209 -6.29 0.29 -1.86
N ILE A 210 -4.98 0.13 -1.72
CA ILE A 210 -4.29 -1.07 -2.22
C ILE A 210 -4.26 -2.08 -1.07
N THR A 211 -5.38 -2.76 -0.87
CA THR A 211 -5.58 -3.70 0.25
C THR A 211 -4.62 -4.88 0.17
N GLU A 212 -4.17 -5.23 -1.03
CA GLU A 212 -3.10 -6.19 -1.24
C GLU A 212 -2.14 -5.70 -2.32
N PHE A 213 -0.86 -5.61 -1.97
CA PHE A 213 0.20 -5.69 -2.96
C PHE A 213 1.24 -6.70 -2.49
N GLY A 214 1.63 -7.61 -3.37
CA GLY A 214 2.61 -8.65 -3.08
C GLY A 214 3.45 -8.92 -4.30
N ALA A 215 4.71 -9.30 -4.10
CA ALA A 215 5.64 -9.50 -5.20
C ALA A 215 6.35 -10.85 -5.12
N SER A 216 6.45 -11.55 -6.25
CA SER A 216 7.27 -12.76 -6.37
C SER A 216 8.76 -12.42 -6.55
N GLY A 217 9.66 -13.30 -6.12
CA GLY A 217 11.11 -13.09 -6.18
C GLY A 217 11.80 -13.56 -4.90
N SER A 218 13.12 -13.38 -4.83
CA SER A 218 13.88 -13.60 -3.60
C SER A 218 13.52 -12.55 -2.53
N VAL A 219 13.81 -12.83 -1.27
CA VAL A 219 13.58 -11.89 -0.17
C VAL A 219 14.32 -10.57 -0.41
N GLU A 220 15.55 -10.63 -0.94
CA GLU A 220 16.35 -9.44 -1.26
C GLU A 220 15.68 -8.60 -2.37
N GLN A 221 15.10 -9.26 -3.38
CA GLN A 221 14.35 -8.56 -4.43
C GLN A 221 13.08 -7.91 -3.86
N GLN A 222 12.35 -8.60 -2.99
CA GLN A 222 11.17 -8.05 -2.31
C GLN A 222 11.53 -6.87 -1.40
N GLN A 223 12.66 -6.92 -0.69
CA GLN A 223 13.15 -5.81 0.12
C GLN A 223 13.48 -4.58 -0.75
N ALA A 224 14.21 -4.77 -1.86
CA ALA A 224 14.50 -3.68 -2.81
C ALA A 224 13.23 -3.11 -3.44
N PHE A 225 12.25 -3.97 -3.74
CA PHE A 225 10.94 -3.56 -4.22
C PHE A 225 10.19 -2.71 -3.19
N LEU A 226 10.15 -3.12 -1.91
CA LEU A 226 9.51 -2.35 -0.84
C LEU A 226 10.20 -0.99 -0.62
N GLN A 227 11.52 -0.92 -0.68
CA GLN A 227 12.27 0.34 -0.63
C GLN A 227 11.89 1.32 -1.76
N THR A 228 11.35 0.80 -2.87
CA THR A 228 10.85 1.62 -3.99
C THR A 228 9.36 1.94 -3.82
N MET A 229 8.54 0.94 -3.53
CA MET A 229 7.09 1.06 -3.53
C MET A 229 6.54 1.78 -2.31
N VAL A 230 7.12 1.58 -1.13
CA VAL A 230 6.61 2.19 0.10
C VAL A 230 6.70 3.73 0.03
N PRO A 231 7.84 4.36 -0.33
CA PRO A 231 7.90 5.80 -0.55
C PRO A 231 6.96 6.31 -1.65
N PHE A 232 6.76 5.53 -2.71
CA PHE A 232 5.85 5.86 -3.80
C PHE A 232 4.39 5.89 -3.31
N LEU A 233 3.95 4.86 -2.60
CA LEU A 233 2.59 4.76 -2.04
C LEU A 233 2.33 5.84 -0.99
N ASP A 234 3.32 6.12 -0.15
CA ASP A 234 3.27 7.23 0.82
C ASP A 234 3.08 8.57 0.09
N GLY A 235 3.82 8.80 -1.00
CA GLY A 235 3.83 10.05 -1.75
C GLY A 235 2.67 10.24 -2.76
N LEU A 236 2.02 9.16 -3.20
CA LEU A 236 0.96 9.24 -4.20
C LEU A 236 -0.35 9.72 -3.56
N ALA A 237 -0.81 10.92 -3.96
CA ALA A 237 -1.96 11.59 -3.34
C ALA A 237 -3.28 10.81 -3.46
N SER A 238 -3.48 10.07 -4.55
CA SER A 238 -4.68 9.24 -4.75
C SER A 238 -4.70 8.01 -3.84
N VAL A 239 -3.55 7.54 -3.35
CA VAL A 239 -3.50 6.40 -2.42
C VAL A 239 -3.82 6.89 -1.02
N SER A 240 -4.89 6.34 -0.45
CA SER A 240 -5.30 6.59 0.94
C SER A 240 -4.70 5.57 1.90
N HIS A 241 -4.69 4.30 1.52
CA HIS A 241 -4.17 3.22 2.35
C HIS A 241 -3.58 2.11 1.48
N TYR A 242 -2.65 1.33 2.05
CA TYR A 242 -2.09 0.16 1.41
C TYR A 242 -1.61 -0.87 2.44
N ALA A 243 -1.63 -2.15 2.08
CA ALA A 243 -1.11 -3.23 2.91
C ALA A 243 -0.32 -4.26 2.08
N TRP A 244 0.89 -4.57 2.52
CA TRP A 244 1.67 -5.68 1.93
C TRP A 244 0.95 -6.98 2.22
N PHE A 245 0.94 -7.90 1.26
CA PHE A 245 0.45 -9.26 1.45
C PHE A 245 1.60 -10.19 1.89
N MET A 246 1.71 -10.59 3.16
CA MET A 246 0.87 -10.30 4.33
C MET A 246 1.65 -10.48 5.64
N THR A 247 1.03 -10.14 6.77
CA THR A 247 1.55 -10.41 8.13
C THR A 247 1.38 -11.89 8.47
N ALA A 248 2.38 -12.68 8.09
CA ALA A 248 2.42 -14.13 8.31
C ALA A 248 3.84 -14.59 8.66
N VAL A 249 3.93 -15.76 9.31
CA VAL A 249 5.20 -16.40 9.65
C VAL A 249 5.98 -16.71 8.38
N GLY A 250 7.25 -16.30 8.33
CA GLY A 250 8.12 -16.44 7.16
C GLY A 250 7.92 -15.35 6.09
N ASN A 251 6.97 -14.42 6.31
CA ASN A 251 6.79 -13.22 5.51
C ASN A 251 7.24 -12.00 6.33
N LEU A 252 6.33 -11.15 6.82
CA LEU A 252 6.70 -9.99 7.62
C LEU A 252 7.18 -10.34 9.04
N VAL A 253 6.82 -11.50 9.57
CA VAL A 253 7.15 -11.89 10.95
C VAL A 253 7.72 -13.31 11.06
N ASN A 254 8.45 -13.57 12.15
CA ASN A 254 8.88 -14.88 12.61
C ASN A 254 7.76 -15.54 13.44
N ALA A 255 7.94 -16.80 13.81
CA ALA A 255 6.96 -17.55 14.61
C ALA A 255 6.72 -16.97 16.01
N ASP A 256 7.68 -16.22 16.56
CA ASP A 256 7.54 -15.53 17.84
C ASP A 256 6.88 -14.13 17.73
N GLY A 257 6.52 -13.71 16.51
CA GLY A 257 5.93 -12.41 16.19
C GLY A 257 6.96 -11.29 15.90
N SER A 258 8.25 -11.55 16.10
CA SER A 258 9.29 -10.57 15.76
C SER A 258 9.37 -10.34 14.26
N LEU A 259 9.72 -9.12 13.84
CA LEU A 259 9.81 -8.78 12.42
C LEU A 259 10.95 -9.58 11.73
N THR A 260 10.69 -10.10 10.53
CA THR A 260 11.75 -10.59 9.63
C THR A 260 12.53 -9.42 9.02
N PRO A 261 13.64 -9.67 8.28
CA PRO A 261 14.29 -8.61 7.49
C PRO A 261 13.33 -7.93 6.50
N LEU A 262 12.39 -8.69 5.91
CA LEU A 262 11.35 -8.14 5.04
C LEU A 262 10.36 -7.26 5.83
N GLY A 263 9.91 -7.73 7.00
CA GLY A 263 9.08 -6.96 7.92
C GLY A 263 9.71 -5.64 8.35
N GLN A 264 10.99 -5.67 8.72
CA GLN A 264 11.78 -4.49 9.06
C GLN A 264 11.88 -3.52 7.88
N THR A 265 12.03 -4.04 6.66
CA THR A 265 12.04 -3.21 5.45
C THR A 265 10.67 -2.57 5.20
N TYR A 266 9.59 -3.33 5.32
CA TYR A 266 8.24 -2.81 5.15
C TYR A 266 7.92 -1.66 6.11
N VAL A 267 8.38 -1.74 7.36
CA VAL A 267 8.10 -0.70 8.37
C VAL A 267 9.08 0.49 8.35
N SER A 268 10.23 0.38 7.69
CA SER A 268 11.28 1.42 7.70
C SER A 268 11.55 2.09 6.35
N ALA A 269 11.07 1.51 5.24
CA ALA A 269 11.12 2.12 3.91
C ALA A 269 10.29 3.41 3.85
#